data_AF-A0A0P7UE16-F1
#
_entry.id   AF-A0A0P7UE16-F1
#
_cell.length_a   1.000
_cell.length_b   1.000
_cell.length_c   1.000
_cell.angle_alpha   90.00
_cell.angle_beta   90.00
_cell.angle_gamma   90.00
#
_symmetry.space_group_name_H-M   'P 1'
#
loop_
_entity.id
_entity.type
_entity.pdbx_description
1 polymer ?
#
loop_
_entity_poly.entity_id
_entity_poly.type
_entity_poly.pdbx_seq_one_letter_code
_entity_poly.pdbx_strand_id
1 'polypeptide(L)' 'MPSEREASIALGSLAPDREPRKGGITKELSALGNVLSVRWTADEARILRVSVGSFLDNLALVLETMEQFGPSVPL' A
#
# COMPACT_ATOMS: atom_id res chain seq x y z
N MET A 1 7.53 -16.33 5.53
CA MET A 1 6.31 -15.61 5.94
C MET A 1 6.68 -14.16 6.14
N PRO A 2 5.86 -13.19 5.69
CA PRO A 2 6.13 -11.78 5.93
C PRO A 2 6.19 -11.48 7.43
N SER A 3 7.01 -10.53 7.80
CA SER A 3 7.25 -10.00 9.14
C SER A 3 6.44 -8.72 9.39
N GLU A 4 6.27 -8.38 10.67
CA GLU A 4 5.67 -7.11 11.06
C GLU A 4 6.46 -5.89 10.57
N ARG A 5 7.79 -6.04 10.46
CA ARG A 5 8.65 -5.00 9.91
C ARG A 5 8.40 -4.77 8.42
N GLU A 6 8.27 -5.84 7.63
CA GLU A 6 7.94 -5.73 6.20
C GLU A 6 6.57 -5.09 6.00
N ALA A 7 5.57 -5.46 6.80
CA ALA A 7 4.25 -4.81 6.75
C ALA A 7 4.31 -3.31 7.09
N SER A 8 5.13 -2.94 8.08
CA SER A 8 5.35 -1.54 8.45
C SER A 8 6.10 -0.75 7.38
N ILE A 9 7.11 -1.35 6.74
CA ILE A 9 7.82 -0.76 5.59
C ILE A 9 6.84 -0.53 4.45
N ALA A 10 6.06 -1.55 4.08
CA ALA A 10 5.08 -1.44 3.01
C ALA A 10 4.03 -0.36 3.29
N LEU A 11 3.52 -0.27 4.52
CA LEU A 11 2.63 0.82 4.95
C LEU A 11 3.30 2.18 4.74
N GLY A 12 4.53 2.36 5.24
CA GLY A 12 5.26 3.62 5.11
C GLY A 12 5.51 4.05 3.67
N SER A 13 5.85 3.09 2.79
CA SER A 13 6.10 3.32 1.37
C SER A 13 4.82 3.62 0.57
N LEU A 14 3.68 3.06 0.98
CA LEU A 14 2.41 3.17 0.24
C LEU A 14 1.42 4.21 0.82
N ALA A 15 1.75 4.81 1.98
CA ALA A 15 0.91 5.76 2.70
C ALA A 15 0.86 7.21 2.13
N PRO A 16 1.88 7.77 1.45
CA PRO A 16 1.78 9.09 0.79
C PRO A 16 1.59 8.94 -0.74
N ASP A 17 0.95 9.84 -1.48
CA ASP A 17 0.59 11.24 -1.23
C ASP A 17 -0.93 11.44 -1.08
N ARG A 18 -1.35 12.32 -0.16
CA ARG A 18 -2.75 12.77 -0.06
C ARG A 18 -3.00 13.78 -1.18
N GLU A 19 -3.13 13.30 -2.41
CA GLU A 19 -3.64 14.12 -3.51
C GLU A 19 -4.97 14.74 -3.05
N PRO A 20 -5.18 16.07 -3.25
CA PRO A 20 -6.41 16.72 -2.83
C PRO A 20 -7.62 15.93 -3.34
N ARG A 21 -8.48 15.51 -2.40
CA ARG A 21 -9.65 14.65 -2.63
C ARG A 21 -10.61 15.33 -3.60
N LYS A 22 -10.36 15.17 -4.90
CA LYS A 22 -11.21 15.72 -5.97
C LYS A 22 -12.04 14.66 -6.69
N GLY A 23 -11.77 13.37 -6.46
CA GLY A 23 -12.49 12.26 -7.09
C GLY A 23 -13.16 11.40 -6.05
N GLY A 24 -14.37 10.92 -6.34
CA GLY A 24 -15.24 10.07 -5.51
C GLY A 24 -14.64 8.71 -5.13
N ILE A 25 -13.47 8.72 -4.48
CA ILE A 25 -12.78 7.56 -3.93
C ILE A 25 -12.01 7.93 -2.66
N THR A 26 -12.10 7.07 -1.66
CA THR A 26 -11.34 7.11 -0.41
C THR A 26 -10.54 5.82 -0.29
N LYS A 27 -9.30 5.93 0.16
CA LYS A 27 -8.40 4.79 0.44
C LYS A 27 -7.89 4.92 1.87
N GLU A 28 -8.07 3.87 2.66
CA GLU A 28 -7.54 3.71 4.01
C GLU A 28 -6.54 2.56 4.02
N LEU A 29 -5.35 2.81 4.57
CA LEU A 29 -4.25 1.85 4.59
C LEU A 29 -3.74 1.70 6.03
N SER A 30 -3.59 0.47 6.49
CA SER A 30 -3.12 0.15 7.85
C SER A 30 -2.33 -1.15 7.88
N ALA A 31 -1.37 -1.27 8.78
CA ALA A 31 -0.69 -2.53 9.07
C ALA A 31 -1.01 -2.99 10.51
N LEU A 32 -1.22 -4.29 10.69
CA LEU A 32 -1.40 -4.93 12.00
C LEU A 32 -0.61 -6.24 12.03
N GLY A 33 0.42 -6.30 12.88
CA GLY A 33 1.39 -7.40 12.82
C GLY A 33 2.01 -7.49 11.42
N ASN A 34 2.03 -8.68 10.83
CA ASN A 34 2.54 -8.90 9.48
C ASN A 34 1.48 -8.74 8.36
N VAL A 35 0.33 -8.15 8.65
CA VAL A 35 -0.77 -7.98 7.68
C VAL A 35 -0.92 -6.52 7.28
N LEU A 36 -0.80 -6.25 5.98
CA LEU A 36 -1.16 -4.96 5.37
C LEU A 36 -2.62 -5.01 4.90
N SER A 37 -3.46 -4.13 5.43
CA SER A 37 -4.88 -4.02 5.09
C SER A 37 -5.17 -2.71 4.36
N VAL A 38 -5.95 -2.80 3.29
CA VAL A 38 -6.38 -1.64 2.51
C VAL A 38 -7.89 -1.67 2.31
N ARG A 39 -8.55 -0.54 2.52
CA ARG A 39 -9.98 -0.36 2.30
C ARG A 39 -10.20 0.77 1.31
N TRP A 40 -11.01 0.49 0.29
CA TRP A 40 -11.46 1.50 -0.66
C TRP A 40 -12.97 1.73 -0.51
N THR A 41 -13.38 2.98 -0.67
CA THR A 41 -14.76 3.40 -0.86
C THR A 41 -14.80 4.25 -2.11
N ALA A 42 -15.62 3.91 -3.12
CA ALA A 42 -15.67 4.64 -4.38
C ALA A 42 -17.09 4.76 -4.91
N ASP A 43 -17.39 5.89 -5.58
CA ASP A 43 -18.69 6.19 -6.16
C ASP A 43 -18.92 5.41 -7.47
N GLU A 44 -17.85 5.12 -8.20
CA GLU A 44 -17.88 4.38 -9.46
C GLU A 44 -16.94 3.18 -9.45
N ALA A 45 -17.42 2.04 -9.97
CA ALA A 45 -16.60 0.82 -10.12
C ALA A 45 -15.36 1.04 -11.01
N ARG A 46 -15.44 1.95 -12.00
CA ARG A 46 -14.31 2.30 -12.86
C ARG A 46 -13.18 2.97 -12.08
N ILE A 47 -13.51 3.88 -11.16
CA ILE A 47 -12.53 4.59 -10.32
C ILE A 47 -11.89 3.60 -9.34
N LEU A 48 -12.68 2.71 -8.73
CA LEU A 48 -12.17 1.64 -7.88
C LEU A 48 -11.17 0.76 -8.63
N ARG A 49 -11.50 0.30 -9.84
CA ARG A 49 -10.63 -0.57 -10.65
C ARG A 49 -9.28 0.09 -10.93
N VAL A 50 -9.29 1.36 -11.35
CA VAL A 50 -8.06 2.10 -11.64
C VAL A 50 -7.21 2.27 -10.38
N SER A 51 -7.84 2.64 -9.25
CA SER A 51 -7.12 2.84 -7.99
C SER A 51 -6.54 1.55 -7.42
N VAL A 52 -7.27 0.44 -7.48
CA VAL A 52 -6.79 -0.88 -7.03
C VAL A 52 -5.64 -1.35 -7.92
N GLY A 53 -5.76 -1.22 -9.25
CA GLY A 53 -4.70 -1.59 -10.18
C GLY A 53 -3.39 -0.83 -9.88
N SER A 54 -3.46 0.51 -9.85
CA SER A 54 -2.29 1.33 -9.53
C SER A 54 -1.71 1.04 -8.14
N PHE A 55 -2.53 0.70 -7.15
CA PHE A 55 -2.04 0.30 -5.85
C PHE A 55 -1.26 -1.02 -5.90
N LEU A 56 -1.75 -2.02 -6.65
CA LEU A 56 -1.08 -3.31 -6.78
C LEU A 56 0.24 -3.20 -7.55
N ASP A 57 0.30 -2.34 -8.57
CA ASP A 57 1.55 -2.05 -9.28
C ASP A 57 2.60 -1.46 -8.33
N ASN A 58 2.20 -0.49 -7.51
CA ASN A 58 3.09 0.09 -6.50
C ASN A 58 3.48 -0.91 -5.41
N LEU A 59 2.56 -1.78 -4.98
CA LEU A 59 2.85 -2.83 -4.02
C LEU A 59 3.87 -3.83 -4.59
N ALA A 60 3.74 -4.22 -5.86
CA ALA A 60 4.70 -5.09 -6.52
C ALA A 60 6.10 -4.47 -6.49
N LEU A 61 6.23 -3.18 -6.85
CA LEU A 61 7.50 -2.46 -6.77
C LEU A 61 8.09 -2.45 -5.35
N VAL A 62 7.27 -2.25 -4.33
CA VAL A 62 7.72 -2.28 -2.92
C VAL A 62 8.22 -3.67 -2.54
N LEU A 63 7.53 -4.73 -2.96
CA LEU A 63 7.94 -6.11 -2.71
C LEU A 63 9.26 -6.42 -3.42
N GLU A 64 9.39 -6.06 -4.69
CA GLU A 64 10.65 -6.20 -5.46
C GLU A 64 11.80 -5.45 -4.80
N THR A 65 11.54 -4.24 -4.29
CA THR A 65 12.54 -3.44 -3.57
C THR A 65 12.97 -4.11 -2.27
N MET A 66 12.03 -4.65 -1.48
CA MET A 66 12.35 -5.36 -0.24
C MET A 66 13.11 -6.67 -0.51
N GLU A 67 12.78 -7.37 -1.59
CA GLU A 67 13.50 -8.58 -2.02
C GLU A 67 14.93 -8.26 -2.48
N GLN A 68 15.09 -7.21 -3.29
CA GLN A 68 16.38 -6.85 -3.88
C GLN A 68 17.34 -6.20 -2.88
N PHE A 69 16.84 -5.47 -1.89
CA PHE A 69 17.65 -4.68 -0.95
C PHE A 69 17.50 -5.13 0.52
N GLY A 70 16.88 -6.29 0.77
CA GLY A 70 16.74 -6.88 2.11
C GLY A 70 17.99 -7.62 2.60
N PRO A 71 18.10 -7.93 3.92
CA PRO A 71 17.11 -7.73 4.98
C PRO A 71 17.23 -6.36 5.66
N SER A 72 16.12 -5.81 6.16
CA SER A 72 16.11 -4.52 6.86
C SER A 72 17.05 -4.56 8.07
N VAL A 73 18.09 -3.71 8.07
CA VAL A 73 19.02 -3.57 9.20
C VAL A 73 18.22 -3.17 10.45
N PRO A 74 18.38 -3.86 11.60
CA PRO A 74 17.76 -3.41 12.84
C PRO A 74 18.27 -1.99 13.17
N LEU A 75 17.35 -1.07 13.47
CA LEU A 75 17.67 0.24 14.04
C LEU A 75 17.97 0.09 15.53
#